data_AF-A0A377LUB5-F1
#
_entry.id   AF-A0A377LUB5-F1
#
_cell.length_a   1.000
_cell.length_b   1.000
_cell.length_c   1.000
_cell.angle_alpha   90.00
_cell.angle_beta   90.00
_cell.angle_gamma   90.00
#
_symmetry.space_group_name_H-M   'P 1'
#
loop_
_entity.id
_entity.type
_entity.pdbx_description
1 polymer ?
#
loop_
_entity_poly.entity_id
_entity_poly.type
_entity_poly.pdbx_seq_one_letter_code
_entity_poly.pdbx_strand_id
1 'polypeptide(L)'
;MFKSKEILLLNLSEQDVMAPYERMLFNIWGNKIQTLCLLPLMSGNTMLGVLKLAQCEEGVFTTANLKLLRQIAERISIALDNALAYQEIHRLKERLVDENLALTEQLNNVDSEFGESLDAAMPCTACSNRWRWSRKATVQC
;
A
#
# COMPACT_ATOMS: atom_id res chain seq x y z
N MET A 1 -1.91 23.42 -13.32
CA MET A 1 -1.31 22.06 -13.32
C MET A 1 -0.25 22.00 -14.39
N PHE A 2 0.96 21.57 -14.04
CA PHE A 2 2.06 21.37 -14.99
C PHE A 2 1.68 20.25 -15.97
N LYS A 3 1.74 20.50 -17.29
CA LYS A 3 1.41 19.50 -18.32
C LYS A 3 2.56 19.21 -19.29
N SER A 4 3.72 19.85 -19.10
CA SER A 4 4.87 19.67 -19.98
C SER A 4 5.76 18.52 -19.51
N LYS A 5 6.40 17.83 -20.45
CA LYS A 5 7.47 16.86 -20.18
C LYS A 5 8.85 17.54 -20.08
N GLU A 6 8.91 18.85 -20.28
CA GLU A 6 10.15 19.61 -20.28
C GLU A 6 10.42 20.28 -18.93
N ILE A 7 11.69 20.55 -18.67
CA ILE A 7 12.11 21.33 -17.50
C ILE A 7 11.62 22.76 -17.70
N LEU A 8 10.98 23.33 -16.67
CA LEU A 8 10.66 24.75 -16.64
C LEU A 8 11.54 25.48 -15.63
N LEU A 9 12.16 26.56 -16.09
CA LEU A 9 12.81 27.55 -15.26
C LEU A 9 11.89 28.75 -15.08
N LEU A 10 11.64 29.14 -13.84
CA LEU A 10 10.81 30.28 -13.49
C LEU A 10 11.54 31.13 -12.45
N ASN A 11 11.47 32.44 -12.55
CA ASN A 11 11.93 33.30 -11.48
C ASN A 11 10.72 33.67 -10.61
N LEU A 12 10.82 33.41 -9.31
CA LEU A 12 9.84 33.83 -8.32
C LEU A 12 10.24 35.19 -7.76
N SER A 13 9.31 36.12 -7.84
CA SER A 13 9.37 37.44 -7.22
C SER A 13 8.36 37.56 -6.08
N GLU A 14 8.53 38.54 -5.19
CA GLU A 14 7.62 38.81 -4.08
C GLU A 14 6.18 39.13 -4.52
N GLN A 15 6.00 39.56 -5.79
CA GLN A 15 4.73 39.98 -6.36
C GLN A 15 3.94 38.85 -7.02
N ASP A 16 4.54 37.67 -7.22
CA ASP A 16 3.82 36.54 -7.81
C ASP A 16 2.84 35.93 -6.80
N VAL A 17 1.69 35.45 -7.30
CA VAL A 17 0.67 34.80 -6.47
C VAL A 17 1.19 33.44 -6.01
N MET A 18 1.85 33.43 -4.85
CA MET A 18 2.42 32.24 -4.23
C MET A 18 1.35 31.39 -3.55
N ALA A 19 1.46 30.06 -3.67
CA ALA A 19 0.75 29.20 -2.74
C ALA A 19 1.24 29.47 -1.30
N PRO A 20 0.40 29.26 -0.26
CA PRO A 20 0.77 29.59 1.12
C PRO A 20 2.10 28.97 1.59
N TYR A 21 2.42 27.76 1.12
CA TYR A 21 3.68 27.07 1.42
C TYR A 21 4.90 27.70 0.73
N GLU A 22 4.73 28.33 -0.43
CA GLU A 22 5.82 29.00 -1.17
C GLU A 22 6.20 30.33 -0.52
N ARG A 23 5.22 31.01 0.10
CA ARG A 23 5.44 32.21 0.91
C ARG A 23 6.38 31.96 2.09
N MET A 24 6.24 30.82 2.76
CA MET A 24 7.11 30.44 3.87
C MET A 24 8.56 30.26 3.42
N LEU A 25 8.78 29.58 2.30
CA LEU A 25 10.12 29.40 1.71
C LEU A 25 10.75 30.74 1.32
N PHE A 26 9.97 31.65 0.74
CA PHE A 26 10.43 32.99 0.38
C PHE A 26 10.95 33.79 1.59
N ASN A 27 10.23 33.75 2.71
CA ASN A 27 10.63 34.42 3.94
C ASN A 27 11.93 33.86 4.54
N ILE A 28 12.14 32.53 4.47
CA ILE A 28 13.36 31.87 4.98
C ILE A 28 14.61 32.35 4.25
N TRP A 29 14.49 32.69 2.96
CA TRP A 29 15.61 33.19 2.15
C TRP A 29 15.74 34.72 2.14
N GLY A 30 15.07 35.42 3.07
CA GLY A 30 15.23 36.86 3.24
C GLY A 30 14.69 37.68 2.06
N ASN A 31 13.59 37.22 1.45
CA ASN A 31 12.90 37.88 0.34
C ASN A 31 13.76 38.10 -0.92
N LYS A 32 14.78 37.26 -1.12
CA LYS A 32 15.56 37.27 -2.36
C LYS A 32 14.78 36.63 -3.51
N ILE A 33 14.99 37.16 -4.71
CA ILE A 33 14.51 36.55 -5.95
C ILE A 33 15.09 35.13 -6.03
N GLN A 34 14.23 34.18 -6.37
CA GLN A 34 14.61 32.79 -6.47
C GLN A 34 14.37 32.29 -7.89
N THR A 35 15.36 31.64 -8.46
CA THR A 35 15.14 30.84 -9.66
C THR A 35 14.67 29.45 -9.22
N LEU A 36 13.51 29.06 -9.73
CA LEU A 36 12.96 27.72 -9.64
C LEU A 36 13.33 26.89 -10.85
N CYS A 37 13.66 25.64 -10.60
CA CYS A 37 13.73 24.60 -11.62
C CYS A 37 12.71 23.52 -11.30
N LEU A 38 11.76 23.32 -12.21
CA LEU A 38 10.69 22.33 -12.12
C LEU A 38 11.00 21.19 -13.09
N LEU A 39 11.25 20.01 -12.53
CA LEU A 39 11.53 18.80 -13.29
C LEU A 39 10.33 17.85 -13.18
N PRO A 40 9.62 17.56 -14.29
CA PRO A 40 8.54 16.59 -14.25
C PRO A 40 9.08 15.19 -14.00
N LEU A 41 8.42 14.46 -13.10
CA LEU A 41 8.68 13.05 -12.84
C LEU A 41 7.66 12.23 -13.63
N MET A 42 8.12 11.51 -14.65
CA MET A 42 7.25 10.83 -15.63
C MET A 42 7.49 9.33 -15.62
N SER A 43 6.42 8.54 -15.60
CA SER A 43 6.46 7.12 -16.02
C SER A 43 5.70 6.99 -17.33
N GLY A 44 6.43 6.76 -18.42
CA GLY A 44 5.90 6.72 -19.79
C GLY A 44 5.16 8.02 -20.16
N ASN A 45 3.83 7.95 -20.23
CA ASN A 45 2.95 9.09 -20.53
C ASN A 45 2.25 9.68 -19.30
N THR A 46 2.44 9.10 -18.13
CA THR A 46 1.82 9.53 -16.88
C THR A 46 2.79 10.40 -16.10
N MET A 47 2.33 11.55 -15.64
CA MET A 47 3.08 12.40 -14.70
C MET A 47 2.85 11.89 -13.28
N LEU A 48 3.92 11.39 -12.65
CA LEU A 48 3.89 10.94 -11.26
C LEU A 48 4.01 12.12 -10.29
N GLY A 49 4.68 13.19 -10.71
CA GLY A 49 4.85 14.40 -9.89
C GLY A 49 5.79 15.42 -10.52
N VAL A 50 6.22 16.39 -9.71
CA VAL A 50 7.20 17.42 -10.10
C VAL A 50 8.23 17.57 -8.98
N LEU A 51 9.51 17.45 -9.33
CA LEU A 51 10.63 17.79 -8.47
C LEU A 51 10.91 19.30 -8.62
N LYS A 52 10.79 20.05 -7.52
CA LYS A 52 11.01 21.49 -7.48
C LYS A 52 12.33 21.79 -6.77
N LEU A 53 13.20 22.55 -7.43
CA LEU A 53 14.44 23.07 -6.87
C LEU A 53 14.38 24.59 -6.88
N ALA A 54 14.90 25.23 -5.84
CA ALA A 54 14.93 26.68 -5.71
C ALA A 54 16.35 27.13 -5.35
N GLN A 55 16.82 28.19 -6.00
CA GLN A 55 18.14 28.77 -5.73
C GLN A 55 18.07 30.29 -5.81
N CYS A 56 18.74 30.98 -4.87
CA CYS A 56 18.81 32.45 -4.82
C CYS A 56 20.00 33.02 -5.62
N GLU A 57 20.97 32.18 -5.98
CA GLU A 57 22.14 32.57 -6.76
C GLU A 57 21.84 32.46 -8.26
N GLU A 58 22.22 33.51 -8.99
CA GLU A 58 22.12 33.54 -10.45
C GLU A 58 23.11 32.55 -11.10
N GLY A 59 22.74 32.03 -12.27
CA GLY A 59 23.63 31.21 -13.08
C GLY A 59 23.84 29.76 -12.61
N VAL A 60 23.21 29.32 -11.52
CA VAL A 60 23.35 27.93 -11.02
C VAL A 60 22.72 26.91 -11.97
N PHE A 61 21.63 27.26 -12.64
CA PHE A 61 20.97 26.40 -13.64
C PHE A 61 21.65 26.50 -15.01
N THR A 62 22.94 26.14 -15.07
CA THR A 62 23.67 25.98 -16.34
C THR A 62 23.11 24.82 -17.15
N THR A 63 23.36 24.80 -18.46
CA THR A 63 22.95 23.69 -19.34
C THR A 63 23.51 22.34 -18.89
N ALA A 64 24.74 22.32 -18.37
CA ALA A 64 25.35 21.11 -17.80
C ALA A 64 24.60 20.63 -16.55
N ASN A 65 24.28 21.54 -15.63
CA ASN A 65 23.54 21.20 -14.41
C ASN A 65 22.11 20.74 -14.73
N LEU A 66 21.42 21.40 -15.66
CA LEU A 66 20.10 20.97 -16.11
C LEU A 66 20.12 19.56 -16.72
N LYS A 67 21.15 19.23 -17.50
CA LYS A 67 21.32 17.89 -18.07
C LYS A 67 21.55 16.83 -16.98
N LEU A 68 22.29 17.16 -15.92
CA LEU A 68 22.47 16.27 -14.78
C LEU A 68 21.17 16.12 -13.98
N LEU A 69 20.51 17.22 -13.65
CA LEU A 69 19.24 17.23 -12.92
C LEU A 69 18.16 16.42 -13.65
N ARG A 70 18.11 16.51 -14.99
CA ARG A 70 17.22 15.68 -15.81
C ARG A 70 17.47 14.19 -15.60
N GLN A 71 18.73 13.75 -15.65
CA GLN A 71 19.07 12.34 -15.44
C GLN A 71 18.73 11.87 -14.02
N ILE A 72 18.89 12.76 -13.03
CA ILE A 72 18.48 12.48 -11.64
C ILE A 72 16.96 12.34 -11.58
N ALA A 73 16.20 13.27 -12.16
CA ALA A 73 14.74 13.22 -12.20
C ALA A 73 14.21 11.96 -12.92
N GLU A 74 14.86 11.53 -14.02
CA GLU A 74 14.55 10.28 -14.70
C GLU A 74 14.69 9.07 -13.77
N ARG A 75 15.81 8.98 -13.03
CA ARG A 75 16.05 7.89 -12.06
C ARG A 75 15.05 7.91 -10.91
N ILE A 76 14.74 9.10 -10.38
CA ILE A 76 13.73 9.27 -9.32
C ILE A 76 12.36 8.83 -9.84
N SER A 77 12.03 9.14 -11.09
CA SER A 77 10.75 8.73 -11.69
C SER A 77 10.61 7.22 -11.72
N ILE A 78 11.66 6.49 -12.11
CA ILE A 78 11.69 5.02 -12.10
C ILE A 78 11.52 4.48 -10.68
N ALA A 79 12.26 5.04 -9.71
CA ALA A 79 12.17 4.60 -8.32
C ALA A 79 10.77 4.84 -7.73
N LEU A 80 10.15 5.98 -8.05
CA LEU A 80 8.80 6.32 -7.61
C LEU A 80 7.76 5.39 -8.25
N ASP A 81 7.88 5.12 -9.55
CA ASP A 81 7.00 4.18 -10.24
C ASP A 81 7.06 2.77 -9.62
N ASN A 82 8.28 2.30 -9.33
CA ASN A 82 8.49 1.02 -8.65
C ASN A 82 7.89 1.00 -7.24
N ALA A 83 8.04 2.09 -6.47
CA ALA A 83 7.47 2.18 -5.13
C ALA A 83 5.94 2.15 -5.16
N LEU A 84 5.31 2.88 -6.09
CA LEU A 84 3.87 2.90 -6.28
C LEU A 84 3.34 1.52 -6.72
N ALA A 85 4.02 0.88 -7.67
CA ALA A 85 3.68 -0.47 -8.11
C ALA A 85 3.79 -1.48 -6.96
N TYR A 86 4.85 -1.39 -6.15
CA TYR A 86 5.03 -2.23 -4.98
C TYR A 86 3.92 -2.03 -3.93
N GLN A 87 3.55 -0.78 -3.67
CA GLN A 87 2.44 -0.46 -2.76
C GLN A 87 1.12 -1.07 -3.24
N GLU A 88 0.82 -1.02 -4.54
CA GLU A 88 -0.42 -1.61 -5.05
C GLU A 88 -0.40 -3.14 -4.97
N ILE A 89 0.74 -3.79 -5.27
CA ILE A 89 0.89 -5.23 -5.07
C ILE A 89 0.67 -5.61 -3.60
N HIS A 90 1.23 -4.84 -2.67
CA HIS A 90 1.08 -5.10 -1.24
C HIS A 90 -0.39 -4.99 -0.81
N ARG A 91 -1.06 -3.92 -1.24
CA ARG A 91 -2.49 -3.69 -0.94
C ARG A 91 -3.38 -4.81 -1.49
N LEU A 92 -3.12 -5.28 -2.72
CA LEU A 92 -3.86 -6.39 -3.31
C LEU A 92 -3.61 -7.70 -2.57
N LYS A 93 -2.36 -7.93 -2.13
CA LYS A 93 -2.02 -9.11 -1.32
C LYS A 93 -2.75 -9.08 0.03
N GLU A 94 -2.78 -7.95 0.72
CA GLU A 94 -3.51 -7.80 1.99
C GLU A 94 -5.00 -8.10 1.80
N ARG A 95 -5.63 -7.54 0.76
CA ARG A 95 -7.03 -7.83 0.44
C ARG A 95 -7.31 -9.31 0.20
N LEU A 96 -6.42 -10.00 -0.52
CA LEU A 96 -6.58 -11.44 -0.75
C LEU A 96 -6.45 -12.24 0.54
N VAL A 97 -5.56 -11.83 1.45
CA VAL A 97 -5.43 -12.48 2.77
C VAL A 97 -6.70 -12.28 3.59
N ASP A 98 -7.24 -11.06 3.62
CA ASP A 98 -8.49 -10.74 4.33
C ASP A 98 -9.67 -11.57 3.79
N GLU A 99 -9.81 -11.66 2.46
CA GLU A 99 -10.84 -12.48 1.81
C GLU A 99 -10.67 -13.98 2.13
N ASN A 100 -9.44 -14.49 2.16
CA ASN A 100 -9.16 -15.89 2.47
C ASN A 100 -9.48 -16.22 3.94
N LEU A 101 -9.16 -15.31 4.87
CA LEU A 101 -9.51 -15.44 6.29
C LEU A 101 -11.03 -15.45 6.47
N ALA A 102 -11.74 -14.52 5.84
CA ALA A 102 -13.21 -14.45 5.91
C ALA A 102 -13.90 -15.71 5.38
N LEU A 103 -13.36 -16.33 4.32
CA LEU A 103 -13.86 -17.61 3.79
C LEU A 103 -13.54 -18.79 4.72
N THR A 104 -12.36 -18.79 5.34
CA THR A 104 -11.96 -19.86 6.27
C THR A 104 -12.80 -19.83 7.54
N GLU A 105 -13.16 -18.66 8.06
CA GLU A 105 -14.10 -18.52 9.18
C GLU A 105 -15.50 -19.07 8.84
N GLN A 106 -15.98 -18.87 7.61
CA GLN A 106 -17.24 -19.45 7.17
C GLN A 106 -17.21 -20.97 7.13
N LEU A 107 -16.11 -21.57 6.66
CA LEU A 107 -15.95 -23.02 6.62
C LEU A 107 -15.92 -23.62 8.03
N ASN A 108 -15.20 -22.98 8.97
CA ASN A 108 -15.11 -23.47 10.34
C ASN A 108 -16.44 -23.37 11.13
N ASN A 109 -17.34 -22.46 10.75
CA ASN A 109 -18.67 -22.37 11.36
C ASN A 109 -19.65 -23.45 10.85
N VAL A 110 -19.45 -23.98 9.64
CA VAL A 110 -20.27 -25.07 9.11
C VAL A 110 -20.01 -26.37 9.87
N ASP A 111 -18.79 -26.62 10.34
CA ASP A 111 -18.46 -27.81 11.13
C ASP A 111 -19.14 -27.81 12.52
N SER A 112 -19.49 -26.65 13.08
CA SER A 112 -20.22 -26.55 14.35
C SER A 112 -21.73 -26.81 14.24
N GLU A 113 -22.35 -26.65 13.06
CA GLU A 113 -23.78 -26.97 12.86
C GLU A 113 -24.03 -28.47 12.62
N PHE A 114 -23.02 -29.24 12.18
CA PHE A 114 -23.14 -30.69 12.00
C PHE A 114 -22.87 -31.50 13.27
N GLY A 115 -22.30 -30.89 14.32
CA GLY A 115 -22.04 -31.55 15.61
C GLY A 115 -23.28 -31.74 16.48
N GLU A 116 -24.28 -30.85 16.40
CA GLU A 116 -25.51 -30.92 17.22
C GLU A 116 -26.53 -31.97 16.72
N SER A 117 -26.41 -32.43 15.46
CA SER A 117 -27.35 -33.40 14.90
C SER A 117 -27.02 -34.86 15.24
N LEU A 118 -25.78 -35.14 15.68
CA LEU A 118 -25.34 -36.51 16.00
C LEU A 118 -25.59 -36.93 17.46
N ASP A 119 -25.89 -35.98 18.36
CA ASP A 119 -26.19 -36.29 19.77
C ASP A 119 -27.69 -36.45 20.07
N ALA A 120 -28.58 -36.11 19.11
CA ALA A 120 -30.03 -36.14 19.31
C ALA A 120 -30.71 -37.50 18.99
N ALA A 121 -29.96 -38.51 18.53
CA ALA A 121 -30.51 -39.82 18.17
C ALA A 121 -30.14 -40.92 19.18
N MET A 122 -30.53 -40.76 20.45
CA MET A 122 -30.79 -41.92 21.31
C MET A 122 -31.96 -41.65 22.26
N PRO A 123 -33.05 -42.40 22.08
CA PRO A 123 -33.62 -43.14 23.20
C PRO A 123 -33.63 -44.65 22.94
N CYS A 124 -32.91 -45.34 23.82
CA CYS A 124 -33.30 -46.56 24.52
C CYS A 124 -34.20 -47.63 23.84
N THR A 125 -33.69 -48.86 23.97
CA THR A 125 -34.38 -50.09 24.43
C THR A 125 -35.27 -50.88 23.45
N ALA A 126 -34.74 -52.06 23.08
CA ALA A 126 -35.42 -53.38 22.96
C ALA A 126 -35.55 -54.03 21.56
N CYS A 127 -35.24 -55.34 21.54
CA CYS A 127 -35.36 -56.40 20.52
C CYS A 127 -34.31 -56.46 19.37
N SER A 128 -33.56 -57.55 19.11
CA SER A 128 -33.62 -58.93 19.63
C SER A 128 -32.34 -59.76 19.36
N ASN A 129 -31.92 -60.51 20.38
CA ASN A 129 -31.33 -61.86 20.37
C ASN A 129 -30.09 -62.22 19.52
N ARG A 130 -28.90 -62.06 20.14
CA ARG A 130 -27.83 -63.08 20.34
C ARG A 130 -26.72 -62.34 21.10
N TRP A 131 -26.55 -62.48 22.42
CA TRP A 131 -25.79 -63.53 23.07
C TRP A 131 -26.05 -63.42 24.58
N ARG A 132 -26.28 -64.57 25.22
CA ARG A 132 -26.67 -64.71 26.62
C ARG A 132 -25.43 -64.64 27.53
N TRP A 133 -25.48 -63.71 28.50
CA TRP A 133 -25.05 -63.79 29.90
C TRP A 133 -24.46 -65.15 30.37
N SER A 134 -23.48 -65.27 31.28
CA SER A 134 -23.21 -64.47 32.47
C SER A 134 -21.88 -64.88 33.13
N ARG A 135 -21.25 -63.93 33.84
CA ARG A 135 -20.65 -63.99 35.20
C ARG A 135 -20.00 -65.32 35.65
N LYS A 136 -18.82 -65.28 36.25
CA LYS A 136 -18.55 -64.91 37.66
C LYS A 136 -17.03 -64.68 37.81
N ALA A 137 -16.49 -63.61 38.38
CA ALA A 137 -16.68 -63.13 39.75
C ALA A 137 -16.82 -64.29 40.76
N THR A 138 -15.70 -64.99 40.98
CA THR A 138 -15.06 -65.19 42.30
C THR A 138 -14.66 -66.65 42.56
N VAL A 139 -13.49 -66.77 43.21
CA VAL A 139 -12.91 -67.89 43.98
C VAL A 139 -11.73 -68.62 43.30
N GLN A 140 -10.53 -68.07 43.52
CA GLN A 140 -9.47 -68.67 44.34
C GLN A 140 -9.03 -70.12 44.03
N CYS A 141 -7.96 -70.25 43.24
CA CYS A 141 -6.66 -70.90 43.55
C CYS A 141 -5.69 -70.56 42.42
#